data_AF-A0A9D9QSX2-F1
#
_entry.id   AF-A0A9D9QSX2-F1
#
_cell.length_a   1.000
_cell.length_b   1.000
_cell.length_c   1.000
_cell.angle_alpha   90.00
_cell.angle_beta   90.00
_cell.angle_gamma   90.00
#
_symmetry.space_group_name_H-M   'P 1'
#
loop_
_entity.id
_entity.type
_entity.pdbx_description
1 polymer ?
#
loop_
_entity_poly.entity_id
_entity_poly.type
_entity_poly.pdbx_seq_one_letter_code
_entity_poly.pdbx_strand_id
1 'polypeptide(L)' 'MLNIDMRKIYNFYPVEPAPDPGNLPTGGDLYYECLDCTGIVSSVPRIKAVCTCGNITGNGGVATIRDPSRVRVVRGKLK' A
#
# COMPACT_ATOMS: atom_id res chain seq x y z
N MET A 1 -17.47 5.16 1.66
CA MET A 1 -16.15 4.60 1.28
C MET A 1 -16.00 3.29 2.01
N LEU A 2 -15.87 2.18 1.28
CA LEU A 2 -15.62 0.87 1.90
C LEU A 2 -14.18 0.86 2.41
N ASN A 3 -13.98 1.23 3.68
CA ASN A 3 -12.73 1.02 4.41
C ASN A 3 -12.59 -0.48 4.71
N ILE A 4 -12.40 -1.28 3.66
CA ILE A 4 -12.09 -2.69 3.82
C ILE A 4 -10.66 -2.77 4.36
N ASP A 5 -10.53 -3.29 5.58
CA ASP A 5 -9.22 -3.66 6.11
C ASP A 5 -8.71 -4.86 5.30
N MET A 6 -7.71 -4.60 4.44
CA MET A 6 -7.12 -5.59 3.56
C MET A 6 -6.53 -6.79 4.31
N ARG A 7 -6.18 -6.63 5.61
CA ARG A 7 -5.67 -7.72 6.45
C ARG A 7 -6.73 -8.79 6.76
N LYS A 8 -8.01 -8.52 6.51
CA LYS A 8 -9.08 -9.52 6.60
C LYS A 8 -9.05 -10.52 5.43
N ILE A 9 -8.49 -10.12 4.29
CA ILE A 9 -8.50 -10.90 3.03
C ILE A 9 -7.11 -11.47 2.73
N TYR A 10 -6.04 -10.74 3.07
CA TYR A 10 -4.67 -11.10 2.74
C TYR A 10 -3.79 -11.20 3.99
N ASN A 11 -2.76 -12.03 3.90
CA ASN A 11 -1.56 -11.96 4.73
C ASN A 11 -0.53 -11.07 4.04
N PHE A 12 0.21 -10.26 4.79
CA PHE A 12 1.20 -9.33 4.26
C PHE A 12 2.59 -9.63 4.78
N TYR A 13 3.56 -9.61 3.88
CA TYR A 13 4.96 -9.89 4.17
C TYR A 13 5.81 -8.73 3.66
N PRO A 14 6.70 -8.14 4.47
CA PRO A 14 7.63 -7.12 3.99
C PRO A 14 8.42 -7.61 2.78
N VAL A 15 8.60 -6.73 1.79
CA VAL A 15 9.55 -6.98 0.71
C VAL A 15 10.94 -6.68 1.23
N GLU A 16 11.84 -7.66 1.13
CA GLU A 16 13.25 -7.54 1.51
C GLU A 16 14.17 -7.79 0.31
N PRO A 17 15.24 -6.99 0.14
CA PRO A 17 15.57 -5.79 0.93
C PRO A 17 14.52 -4.67 0.75
N ALA A 18 14.43 -3.79 1.74
CA ALA A 18 13.49 -2.66 1.69
C ALA A 18 13.78 -1.81 0.44
N PRO A 19 12.79 -1.57 -0.45
CA PRO A 19 13.00 -0.77 -1.64
C PRO A 19 13.34 0.69 -1.32
N ASP A 20 14.02 1.35 -2.25
CA ASP A 20 14.31 2.79 -2.15
C ASP A 20 13.00 3.60 -2.09
N PRO A 21 12.80 4.45 -1.07
CA PRO A 21 11.66 5.36 -1.00
C PRO A 21 11.48 6.25 -2.23
N GLY A 22 12.55 6.58 -2.95
CA GLY A 22 12.50 7.34 -4.19
C GLY A 22 11.99 6.56 -5.41
N ASN A 23 11.95 5.22 -5.32
CA ASN A 23 11.59 4.34 -6.43
C ASN A 23 10.85 3.09 -5.93
N LEU A 24 9.65 3.31 -5.37
CA LEU A 24 8.83 2.22 -4.84
C LEU A 24 8.26 1.35 -5.98
N PRO A 25 8.44 0.03 -5.94
CA PRO A 25 7.93 -0.87 -6.96
C PRO A 25 6.39 -0.92 -6.95
N THR A 26 5.80 -1.24 -8.11
CA THR A 26 4.37 -1.46 -8.28
C THR A 26 4.12 -2.89 -8.81
N GLY A 27 2.98 -3.47 -8.47
CA GLY A 27 2.66 -4.86 -8.86
C GLY A 27 1.30 -5.32 -8.34
N GLY A 28 0.72 -6.33 -8.99
CA GLY A 28 -0.61 -6.85 -8.63
C GLY A 28 -0.67 -7.50 -7.24
N ASP A 29 0.46 -8.00 -6.76
CA ASP A 29 0.64 -8.60 -5.44
C ASP A 29 1.34 -7.66 -4.44
N LEU A 30 1.67 -6.42 -4.86
CA LEU A 30 2.37 -5.43 -4.05
C LEU A 30 1.42 -4.38 -3.49
N TYR A 31 1.65 -4.05 -2.24
CA TYR A 31 0.88 -3.09 -1.46
C TYR A 31 1.81 -2.18 -0.69
N TYR A 32 1.28 -1.02 -0.31
CA TYR A 32 1.94 -0.02 0.49
C TYR A 32 1.29 0.03 1.86
N GLU A 33 2.09 -0.24 2.88
CA GLU A 33 1.71 -0.07 4.27
C GLU A 33 2.23 1.28 4.76
N CYS A 34 1.32 2.13 5.22
CA CYS A 34 1.70 3.39 5.84
C CYS A 34 2.26 3.13 7.25
N LEU A 35 3.45 3.63 7.53
CA LEU A 35 4.11 3.47 8.83
C LEU A 35 3.49 4.34 9.94
N ASP A 36 2.64 5.33 9.60
CA ASP A 36 1.98 6.20 10.59
C ASP A 36 0.64 5.62 11.06
N CYS A 37 -0.19 5.12 10.16
CA CYS A 37 -1.53 4.65 10.48
C CYS A 37 -1.73 3.14 10.24
N THR A 38 -0.70 2.44 9.78
CA THR A 38 -0.72 1.00 9.42
C THR A 38 -1.71 0.65 8.30
N GLY A 39 -2.35 1.63 7.66
CA GLY A 39 -3.27 1.40 6.55
C GLY A 39 -2.54 0.79 5.35
N ILE A 40 -3.15 -0.22 4.74
CA ILE A 40 -2.62 -0.91 3.56
C ILE A 40 -3.41 -0.49 2.32
N VAL A 41 -2.72 -0.04 1.29
CA VAL A 41 -3.29 0.35 -0.01
C VAL A 41 -2.58 -0.42 -1.12
N SER A 42 -3.31 -0.89 -2.13
CA SER A 42 -2.69 -1.53 -3.30
C SER A 42 -1.72 -0.56 -3.99
N SER A 43 -0.59 -1.07 -4.48
CA SER A 43 0.34 -0.27 -5.28
C SER A 43 -0.24 0.15 -6.64
N VAL A 44 -1.27 -0.57 -7.12
CA VAL A 44 -1.99 -0.31 -8.38
C VAL A 44 -3.51 -0.23 -8.16
N PRO A 45 -3.99 0.73 -7.35
CA PRO A 45 -5.37 0.78 -6.91
C PRO A 45 -6.31 1.14 -8.06
N ARG A 46 -7.11 0.16 -8.51
CA ARG A 46 -8.08 0.34 -9.62
C ARG A 46 -9.30 1.17 -9.25
N ILE A 47 -9.65 1.18 -7.96
CA ILE A 47 -10.71 2.01 -7.38
C ILE A 47 -10.10 2.99 -6.39
N LYS A 48 -10.86 4.01 -5.99
CA LYS A 48 -10.43 4.99 -4.98
C LYS A 48 -10.02 4.29 -3.69
N ALA A 49 -8.75 4.43 -3.31
CA ALA A 49 -8.17 3.89 -2.11
C ALA A 49 -7.38 4.97 -1.36
N VAL A 50 -7.41 4.93 -0.03
CA VAL A 50 -6.74 5.90 0.82
C VAL A 50 -6.44 5.26 2.17
N CYS A 51 -5.24 5.48 2.70
CA CYS A 51 -4.93 5.13 4.09
C CYS A 51 -5.50 6.18 5.04
N THR A 52 -5.69 5.84 6.32
CA THR A 52 -6.40 6.69 7.29
C THR A 52 -5.83 8.11 7.44
N CYS A 53 -4.51 8.29 7.40
CA CYS A 53 -3.86 9.60 7.54
C CYS A 53 -3.70 10.34 6.20
N GLY A 54 -4.03 9.71 5.07
CA GLY A 54 -3.89 10.29 3.74
C GLY A 54 -2.47 10.35 3.18
N ASN A 55 -1.48 9.69 3.80
CA ASN A 55 -0.13 9.58 3.23
C ASN A 55 -0.16 8.86 1.88
N ILE A 56 -0.89 7.74 1.81
CA ILE A 56 -1.12 6.95 0.60
C ILE A 56 -2.55 7.20 0.11
N THR A 57 -2.67 7.58 -1.14
CA THR A 57 -3.93 7.71 -1.88
C THR A 57 -3.80 7.00 -3.22
N GLY A 58 -4.89 6.67 -3.89
CA GLY A 58 -4.80 6.17 -5.24
C GLY A 58 -6.13 5.90 -5.92
N ASN A 59 -6.11 5.88 -7.23
CA ASN A 59 -7.25 5.61 -8.11
C ASN A 59 -6.74 5.31 -9.53
N GLY A 60 -7.55 4.65 -10.37
CA GLY A 60 -7.25 4.49 -11.80
C GLY A 60 -5.99 3.67 -12.10
N GLY A 61 -5.51 2.88 -11.15
CA GLY A 61 -4.27 2.09 -11.27
C GLY A 61 -3.01 2.81 -10.78
N VAL A 62 -3.14 4.01 -10.22
CA VAL A 62 -2.01 4.81 -9.74
C VAL A 62 -2.15 5.08 -8.25
N ALA A 63 -1.12 4.77 -7.48
CA ALA A 63 -0.97 5.21 -6.10
C ALA A 63 -0.10 6.47 -6.04
N THR A 64 -0.48 7.41 -5.18
CA THR A 64 0.25 8.64 -4.90
C THR A 64 0.58 8.67 -3.41
N ILE A 65 1.85 8.92 -3.12
CA ILE A 65 2.40 8.90 -1.77
C ILE A 65 2.95 10.29 -1.46
N ARG A 66 2.51 10.87 -0.34
CA ARG A 66 2.97 12.20 0.09
C ARG A 66 4.37 12.16 0.69
N ASP A 67 4.64 11.18 1.55
CA ASP A 67 5.93 10.93 2.18
C ASP A 67 6.31 9.44 1.99
N PRO A 68 7.15 9.14 0.99
CA PRO A 68 7.61 7.79 0.69
C PRO A 68 8.45 7.17 1.80
N SER A 69 9.11 7.97 2.64
CA SER A 69 9.90 7.45 3.77
C SER A 69 9.03 6.83 4.86
N ARG A 70 7.73 7.15 4.86
CA ARG A 70 6.70 6.62 5.77
C ARG A 70 5.89 5.49 5.15
N VAL A 71 6.45 4.82 4.14
CA VAL A 71 5.82 3.69 3.46
C VAL A 71 6.74 2.47 3.47
N ARG A 72 6.15 1.32 3.80
CA ARG A 72 6.77 0.01 3.62
C ARG A 72 6.07 -0.75 2.51
N VAL A 73 6.85 -1.34 1.60
CA VAL A 73 6.31 -2.23 0.57
C VAL A 73 6.10 -3.61 1.16
N VAL A 74 4.90 -4.15 0.98
CA VAL A 74 4.52 -5.48 1.43
C VAL A 74 3.91 -6.27 0.29
N ARG A 75 4.17 -7.57 0.25
CA ARG A 75 3.53 -8.52 -0.65
C ARG A 75 2.30 -9.13 0.02
N GLY A 76 1.15 -9.04 -0.65
CA GLY A 76 -0.10 -9.65 -0.20
C GLY A 76 -0.24 -11.07 -0.75
N LYS A 77 -0.56 -12.03 0.12
CA LYS A 77 -0.98 -13.39 -0.25
C LYS A 77 -2.39 -13.63 0.28
N LEU A 78 -3.28 -14.18 -0.55
CA LEU A 78 -4.64 -14.53 -0.11
C LEU A 78 -4.58 -15.47 1.10
N LYS A 79 -5.51 -15.28 2.03
CA LYS A 79 -5.74 -16.19 3.15
C LYS A 79 -6.45 -17.47 2.70
#